data_AF-A0A257GGI2-F1
#
_entry.id   AF-A0A257GGI2-F1
#
_cell.length_a   1.000
_cell.length_b   1.000
_cell.length_c   1.000
_cell.angle_alpha   90.00
_cell.angle_beta   90.00
_cell.angle_gamma   90.00
#
_symmetry.space_group_name_H-M   'P 1'
#
loop_
_entity.id
_entity.type
_entity.pdbx_description
1 polymer ?
#
loop_
_entity_poly.entity_id
_entity_poly.type
_entity_poly.pdbx_seq_one_letter_code
_entity_poly.pdbx_strand_id
1 'polypeptide(L)'
;MMFRLTQAAAIVAMLFPAQDAIAQTYREAGDSKPFGCFDPVPPVTALAIPSRYKDDSKNRSEFDAEANAAVEAALNPLDDFINLLVKNANAALQITAPREVDPEASTSPAIDETQPDLALQTQIADCVVDRIHDWAAADALADIKTQGAQLSVPSRIAGLAMAYAQVRGLAIQDTRQPAIEAWLTARMQSSMAFFDNAAPPKSRQNNLRAWAALAAAQVGLLQNDTAMTTWAADSIKLVLCTATSEGALPNEMWRGKLALHYQIHAVAPLVVATALLQPTHPDLVASCDSALLRVVHFTLKAVEDPKLVEALTKKPQEFDPATEMKRAFQFAWLAALQTFATEPEFTAFAAKFEVLSNSKLGGKQSLLWPELDAKANAAKPQPTPVTP
;
A
#
# COMPACT_ATOMS: atom_id res chain seq x y z
N MET A 1 57.87 68.24 3.30
CA MET A 1 58.98 67.27 3.48
C MET A 1 58.59 66.03 2.68
N MET A 2 58.97 65.78 1.42
CA MET A 2 60.24 65.87 0.68
C MET A 2 61.30 64.84 1.14
N PHE A 3 61.83 64.09 0.15
CA PHE A 3 62.82 62.98 0.10
C PHE A 3 62.26 61.58 0.40
N ARG A 4 62.16 60.58 -0.50
CA ARG A 4 62.80 60.17 -1.78
C ARG A 4 64.24 59.58 -1.68
N LEU A 5 64.40 58.41 -2.32
CA LEU A 5 65.59 57.63 -2.76
C LEU A 5 66.20 56.60 -1.76
N THR A 6 66.15 55.27 -1.96
CA THR A 6 66.66 54.31 -3.00
C THR A 6 68.10 53.84 -2.81
N GLN A 7 68.28 52.53 -2.60
CA GLN A 7 69.20 51.54 -3.23
C GLN A 7 69.23 50.29 -2.32
N ALA A 8 69.05 49.01 -2.71
CA ALA A 8 69.31 48.17 -3.88
C ALA A 8 70.33 47.07 -3.51
N ALA A 9 70.08 45.86 -4.04
CA ALA A 9 70.86 44.61 -4.01
C ALA A 9 70.71 43.74 -2.73
N ALA A 10 70.57 42.40 -2.77
CA ALA A 10 70.80 41.43 -3.83
C ALA A 10 69.92 40.16 -3.65
N ILE A 11 69.73 39.49 -4.78
CA ILE A 11 68.99 38.24 -5.04
C ILE A 11 69.71 37.03 -4.42
N VAL A 12 68.96 36.17 -3.70
CA VAL A 12 69.20 34.71 -3.69
C VAL A 12 67.84 34.02 -3.75
N ALA A 13 67.60 33.34 -4.87
CA ALA A 13 66.45 32.48 -5.10
C ALA A 13 66.61 31.19 -4.29
N MET A 14 65.65 30.88 -3.43
CA MET A 14 65.38 29.52 -3.00
C MET A 14 63.95 29.18 -3.43
N LEU A 15 63.88 28.28 -4.40
CA LEU A 15 62.67 27.64 -4.88
C LEU A 15 62.03 26.84 -3.75
N PHE A 16 60.92 27.35 -3.22
CA PHE A 16 59.96 26.54 -2.48
C PHE A 16 59.03 25.89 -3.52
N PRO A 17 58.94 24.54 -3.61
CA PRO A 17 57.90 23.92 -4.40
C PRO A 17 56.54 24.24 -3.76
N ALA A 18 55.64 24.69 -4.61
CA ALA A 18 54.29 25.08 -4.28
C ALA A 18 53.51 23.95 -3.59
N GLN A 19 52.82 24.37 -2.55
CA GLN A 19 51.57 23.87 -2.00
C GLN A 19 50.81 22.85 -2.86
N ASP A 20 50.54 21.71 -2.23
CA ASP A 20 49.28 20.97 -2.25
C ASP A 20 48.57 20.84 -3.61
N ALA A 21 49.12 19.97 -4.45
CA ALA A 21 48.31 19.23 -5.41
C ALA A 21 47.55 18.10 -4.68
N ILE A 22 46.56 18.47 -3.86
CA ILE A 22 45.46 17.53 -3.57
C ILE A 22 44.59 17.55 -4.82
N ALA A 23 44.87 16.63 -5.72
CA ALA A 23 44.00 16.31 -6.84
C ALA A 23 42.64 15.89 -6.28
N GLN A 24 41.69 16.83 -6.22
CA GLN A 24 40.28 16.49 -6.23
C GLN A 24 40.02 15.72 -7.51
N THR A 25 40.00 14.40 -7.38
CA THR A 25 39.32 13.52 -8.32
C THR A 25 37.84 13.85 -8.21
N TYR A 26 37.41 14.91 -8.90
CA TYR A 26 36.04 14.99 -9.39
C TYR A 26 35.85 13.73 -10.22
N ARG A 27 35.15 12.73 -9.66
CA ARG A 27 34.54 11.70 -10.50
C ARG A 27 33.67 12.47 -11.48
N GLU A 28 34.03 12.42 -12.76
CA GLU A 28 33.09 12.74 -13.81
C GLU A 28 31.79 12.00 -13.48
N ALA A 29 30.71 12.76 -13.36
CA ALA A 29 29.37 12.21 -13.20
C ALA A 29 29.14 11.28 -14.39
N GLY A 30 29.37 9.99 -14.18
CA GLY A 30 29.15 8.97 -15.17
C GLY A 30 27.70 9.06 -15.60
N ASP A 31 27.51 9.30 -16.89
CA ASP A 31 26.31 9.24 -17.74
C ASP A 31 25.01 8.76 -17.06
N SER A 32 24.59 9.43 -15.99
CA SER A 32 23.35 9.11 -15.29
C SER A 32 22.26 9.83 -16.06
N LYS A 33 21.47 9.04 -16.79
CA LYS A 33 20.28 9.54 -17.46
C LYS A 33 19.49 10.38 -16.42
N PRO A 34 19.17 11.66 -16.70
CA PRO A 34 18.44 12.48 -15.75
C PRO A 34 17.13 11.77 -15.38
N PHE A 35 16.76 11.83 -14.10
CA PHE A 35 15.51 11.27 -13.63
C PHE A 35 14.35 11.80 -14.47
N GLY A 36 13.59 10.89 -15.08
CA GLY A 36 12.39 11.22 -15.83
C GLY A 36 11.17 10.83 -15.02
N CYS A 37 10.35 11.81 -14.64
CA CYS A 37 9.05 11.55 -14.05
C CYS A 37 8.16 10.78 -15.04
N PHE A 38 7.29 9.90 -14.55
CA PHE A 38 6.39 9.14 -15.42
C PHE A 38 5.34 10.04 -16.07
N ASP A 39 4.80 9.60 -17.20
CA ASP A 39 3.84 10.38 -17.97
C ASP A 39 2.55 10.68 -17.17
N PRO A 40 1.98 11.89 -17.29
CA PRO A 40 0.69 12.20 -16.67
C PRO A 40 -0.41 11.25 -17.14
N VAL A 41 -1.21 10.75 -16.21
CA VAL A 41 -2.45 10.02 -16.52
C VAL A 41 -3.63 10.98 -16.41
N PRO A 42 -4.48 11.10 -17.45
CA PRO A 42 -5.63 12.00 -17.42
C PRO A 42 -6.54 11.75 -16.20
N PRO A 43 -6.90 12.80 -15.43
CA PRO A 43 -7.80 12.66 -14.29
C PRO A 43 -9.19 12.16 -14.66
N VAL A 44 -9.68 11.16 -13.92
CA VAL A 44 -11.07 10.68 -14.04
C VAL A 44 -11.97 11.57 -13.18
N THR A 45 -12.59 12.58 -13.78
CA THR A 45 -13.47 13.55 -13.06
C THR A 45 -14.88 13.03 -12.82
N ALA A 46 -15.39 12.23 -13.75
CA ALA A 46 -16.69 11.59 -13.66
C ALA A 46 -16.57 10.07 -13.81
N LEU A 47 -17.37 9.33 -13.03
CA LEU A 47 -17.40 7.87 -13.11
C LEU A 47 -18.83 7.34 -13.03
N ALA A 48 -19.21 6.61 -14.07
CA ALA A 48 -20.45 5.86 -14.15
C ALA A 48 -20.11 4.43 -14.53
N ILE A 49 -20.43 3.47 -13.66
CA ILE A 49 -20.27 2.05 -13.98
C ILE A 49 -21.57 1.27 -13.73
N PRO A 50 -21.92 0.32 -14.60
CA PRO A 50 -23.08 -0.54 -14.38
C PRO A 50 -22.82 -1.58 -13.28
N SER A 51 -23.84 -2.37 -12.94
CA SER A 51 -23.64 -3.59 -12.15
C SER A 51 -22.84 -4.60 -12.97
N ARG A 52 -21.84 -5.24 -12.37
CA ARG A 52 -21.08 -6.34 -12.97
C ARG A 52 -21.87 -7.65 -13.08
N TYR A 53 -22.97 -7.74 -12.33
CA TYR A 53 -23.74 -8.97 -12.17
C TYR A 53 -25.08 -8.85 -12.88
N LYS A 54 -25.52 -9.99 -13.41
CA LYS A 54 -26.88 -10.13 -13.95
C LYS A 54 -27.91 -9.68 -12.92
N ASP A 55 -28.99 -9.06 -13.40
CA ASP A 55 -30.03 -8.51 -12.54
C ASP A 55 -30.83 -9.57 -11.80
N ASP A 56 -30.97 -10.76 -12.38
CA ASP A 56 -31.60 -11.93 -11.78
C ASP A 56 -30.68 -12.72 -10.83
N SER A 57 -29.40 -12.33 -10.73
CA SER A 57 -28.43 -12.96 -9.82
C SER A 57 -28.78 -12.65 -8.36
N LYS A 58 -29.53 -13.56 -7.74
CA LYS A 58 -30.05 -13.42 -6.36
C LYS A 58 -28.98 -13.16 -5.31
N ASN A 59 -27.76 -13.63 -5.54
CA ASN A 59 -26.61 -13.53 -4.64
C ASN A 59 -25.45 -12.71 -5.23
N ARG A 60 -25.68 -12.05 -6.38
CA ARG A 60 -24.66 -11.32 -7.13
C ARG A 60 -23.41 -12.19 -7.37
N SER A 61 -23.59 -13.46 -7.75
CA SER A 61 -22.49 -14.37 -8.08
C SER A 61 -22.46 -14.80 -9.54
N GLU A 62 -23.30 -14.21 -10.39
CA GLU A 62 -23.29 -14.44 -11.83
C GLU A 62 -22.94 -13.13 -12.54
N PHE A 63 -21.80 -13.14 -13.23
CA PHE A 63 -21.37 -12.00 -14.02
C PHE A 63 -22.21 -11.89 -15.29
N ASP A 64 -22.53 -10.65 -15.63
CA ASP A 64 -22.88 -10.29 -17.00
C ASP A 64 -21.57 -9.94 -17.72
N ALA A 65 -21.23 -10.68 -18.78
CA ALA A 65 -19.91 -10.58 -19.39
C ALA A 65 -19.64 -9.19 -20.00
N GLU A 66 -20.65 -8.60 -20.64
CA GLU A 66 -20.55 -7.28 -21.28
C GLU A 66 -20.47 -6.18 -20.22
N ALA A 67 -21.36 -6.19 -19.23
CA ALA A 67 -21.33 -5.22 -18.15
C ALA A 67 -20.07 -5.35 -17.30
N ASN A 68 -19.56 -6.58 -17.10
CA ASN A 68 -18.29 -6.80 -16.42
C ASN A 68 -17.12 -6.16 -17.18
N ALA A 69 -17.03 -6.39 -18.49
CA ALA A 69 -16.00 -5.77 -19.34
C ALA A 69 -16.13 -4.24 -19.38
N ALA A 70 -17.35 -3.71 -19.42
CA ALA A 70 -17.60 -2.26 -19.36
C ALA A 70 -17.15 -1.66 -18.02
N VAL A 71 -17.37 -2.36 -16.91
CA VAL A 71 -16.90 -1.95 -15.58
C VAL A 71 -15.38 -1.95 -15.52
N GLU A 72 -14.72 -2.97 -16.07
CA GLU A 72 -13.25 -3.03 -16.15
C GLU A 72 -12.70 -1.88 -16.99
N ALA A 73 -13.22 -1.67 -18.20
CA ALA A 73 -12.81 -0.58 -19.07
C ALA A 73 -12.97 0.81 -18.41
N ALA A 74 -14.05 1.04 -17.66
CA ALA A 74 -14.28 2.30 -16.97
C ALA A 74 -13.37 2.53 -15.76
N LEU A 75 -12.90 1.46 -15.11
CA LEU A 75 -12.05 1.54 -13.91
C LEU A 75 -10.55 1.49 -14.24
N ASN A 76 -10.16 0.92 -15.40
CA ASN A 76 -8.76 0.76 -15.79
C ASN A 76 -7.95 2.06 -15.74
N PRO A 77 -8.41 3.23 -16.25
CA PRO A 77 -7.61 4.46 -16.17
C PRO A 77 -7.22 4.86 -14.74
N LEU A 78 -8.14 4.66 -13.79
CA LEU A 78 -7.90 4.93 -12.38
C LEU A 78 -7.00 3.86 -11.74
N ASP A 79 -7.20 2.59 -12.07
CA ASP A 79 -6.39 1.50 -11.55
C ASP A 79 -4.94 1.57 -12.09
N ASP A 80 -4.75 1.94 -13.36
CA ASP A 80 -3.44 2.17 -13.99
C ASP A 80 -2.70 3.34 -13.34
N PHE A 81 -3.41 4.44 -13.06
CA PHE A 81 -2.85 5.56 -12.33
C PHE A 81 -2.35 5.14 -10.94
N ILE A 82 -3.17 4.40 -10.17
CA ILE A 82 -2.77 3.89 -8.86
C ILE A 82 -1.55 2.96 -8.97
N ASN A 83 -1.51 2.08 -9.97
CA ASN A 83 -0.37 1.19 -10.19
C ASN A 83 0.92 1.97 -10.47
N LEU A 84 0.86 3.04 -11.28
CA LEU A 84 1.99 3.93 -11.54
C LEU A 84 2.44 4.68 -10.28
N LEU A 85 1.51 5.24 -9.52
CA LEU A 85 1.81 5.91 -8.27
C LEU A 85 2.52 4.99 -7.28
N VAL A 86 1.93 3.82 -7.03
CA VAL A 86 2.46 2.83 -6.09
C VAL A 86 3.84 2.34 -6.52
N LYS A 87 4.04 2.05 -7.82
CA LYS A 87 5.33 1.63 -8.35
C LYS A 87 6.41 2.66 -8.03
N ASN A 88 6.14 3.93 -8.26
CA ASN A 88 7.12 5.00 -8.02
C ASN A 88 7.27 5.32 -6.53
N ALA A 89 6.20 5.28 -5.74
CA ALA A 89 6.26 5.43 -4.29
C ALA A 89 7.12 4.31 -3.63
N ASN A 90 6.92 3.06 -4.04
CA ASN A 90 7.76 1.94 -3.60
C ASN A 90 9.22 2.12 -4.06
N ALA A 91 9.47 2.62 -5.28
CA ALA A 91 10.83 2.89 -5.75
C ALA A 91 11.54 3.96 -4.88
N ALA A 92 10.82 5.00 -4.44
CA ALA A 92 11.36 5.99 -3.51
C ALA A 92 11.72 5.35 -2.15
N LEU A 93 10.84 4.52 -1.58
CA LEU A 93 11.14 3.83 -0.31
C LEU A 93 12.29 2.83 -0.42
N GLN A 94 12.41 2.14 -1.55
CA GLN A 94 13.42 1.11 -1.79
C GLN A 94 14.85 1.67 -1.76
N ILE A 95 15.05 2.96 -2.05
CA ILE A 95 16.38 3.60 -2.01
C ILE A 95 17.00 3.51 -0.61
N THR A 96 16.19 3.62 0.43
CA THR A 96 16.64 3.58 1.84
C THR A 96 16.29 2.27 2.55
N ALA A 97 15.54 1.38 1.89
CA ALA A 97 15.19 0.09 2.48
C ALA A 97 16.43 -0.81 2.58
N PRO A 98 16.53 -1.66 3.63
CA PRO A 98 17.57 -2.69 3.70
C PRO A 98 17.56 -3.55 2.42
N ARG A 99 18.74 -3.87 1.87
CA ARG A 99 18.83 -4.80 0.74
C ARG A 99 18.34 -6.18 1.19
N GLU A 100 17.42 -6.78 0.43
CA GLU A 100 17.08 -8.19 0.59
C GLU A 100 18.33 -9.02 0.31
N VAL A 101 18.86 -9.70 1.32
CA VAL A 101 20.06 -10.54 1.19
C VAL A 101 19.61 -11.90 0.68
N ASP A 102 19.96 -12.22 -0.57
CA ASP A 102 19.83 -13.57 -1.12
C ASP A 102 20.69 -14.54 -0.28
N PRO A 103 20.10 -15.51 0.45
CA PRO A 103 20.85 -16.46 1.26
C PRO A 103 21.69 -17.44 0.43
N GLU A 104 21.36 -17.63 -0.86
CA GLU A 104 22.03 -18.58 -1.76
C GLU A 104 23.08 -17.91 -2.66
N ALA A 105 23.14 -16.57 -2.65
CA ALA A 105 24.18 -15.83 -3.34
C ALA A 105 25.54 -16.07 -2.69
N SER A 106 26.31 -17.01 -3.25
CA SER A 106 27.72 -17.19 -2.94
C SER A 106 28.52 -16.00 -3.46
N THR A 107 28.65 -14.95 -2.66
CA THR A 107 29.71 -13.95 -2.83
C THR A 107 30.28 -13.52 -1.50
N SER A 108 31.62 -13.48 -1.46
CA SER A 108 32.42 -12.81 -0.45
C SER A 108 31.85 -11.40 -0.17
N PRO A 109 31.83 -10.93 1.10
CA PRO A 109 31.22 -9.66 1.45
C PRO A 109 32.09 -8.50 0.94
N ALA A 110 31.99 -8.20 -0.34
CA ALA A 110 32.22 -6.84 -0.79
C ALA A 110 31.03 -6.03 -0.28
N ILE A 111 31.21 -5.37 0.85
CA ILE A 111 30.30 -4.31 1.29
C ILE A 111 30.35 -3.26 0.19
N ASP A 112 29.36 -3.30 -0.69
CA ASP A 112 29.10 -2.21 -1.61
C ASP A 112 28.56 -1.05 -0.77
N GLU A 113 29.49 -0.24 -0.24
CA GLU A 113 29.25 0.97 0.57
C GLU A 113 28.64 2.13 -0.25
N THR A 114 27.85 1.83 -1.27
CA THR A 114 27.12 2.88 -1.99
C THR A 114 26.03 3.44 -1.07
N GLN A 115 26.27 4.68 -0.60
CA GLN A 115 25.29 5.46 0.16
C GLN A 115 23.99 5.61 -0.64
N PRO A 116 22.83 5.63 0.03
CA PRO A 116 21.54 5.80 -0.67
C PRO A 116 21.48 7.15 -1.38
N ASP A 117 20.97 7.15 -2.61
CA ASP A 117 20.79 8.38 -3.40
C ASP A 117 19.52 9.12 -2.97
N LEU A 118 19.65 9.92 -1.91
CA LEU A 118 18.54 10.71 -1.34
C LEU A 118 18.03 11.80 -2.30
N ALA A 119 18.88 12.25 -3.23
CA ALA A 119 18.46 13.22 -4.25
C ALA A 119 17.49 12.56 -5.24
N LEU A 120 17.82 11.36 -5.71
CA LEU A 120 16.91 10.55 -6.53
C LEU A 120 15.61 10.21 -5.78
N GLN A 121 15.70 9.85 -4.49
CA GLN A 121 14.52 9.59 -3.66
C GLN A 121 13.57 10.77 -3.63
N THR A 122 14.11 11.98 -3.43
CA THR A 122 13.33 13.22 -3.42
C THR A 122 12.71 13.51 -4.79
N GLN A 123 13.45 13.28 -5.88
CA GLN A 123 12.95 13.48 -7.24
C GLN A 123 11.79 12.51 -7.58
N ILE A 124 11.89 11.25 -7.16
CA ILE A 124 10.80 10.28 -7.33
C ILE A 124 9.57 10.68 -6.49
N ALA A 125 9.78 11.08 -5.24
CA ALA A 125 8.71 11.53 -4.35
C ALA A 125 7.99 12.76 -4.91
N ASP A 126 8.73 13.76 -5.36
CA ASP A 126 8.22 14.98 -6.02
C ASP A 126 7.37 14.63 -7.25
N CYS A 127 7.84 13.71 -8.09
CA CYS A 127 7.09 13.22 -9.26
C CYS A 127 5.76 12.56 -8.88
N VAL A 128 5.73 11.73 -7.83
CA VAL A 128 4.49 11.12 -7.34
C VAL A 128 3.53 12.20 -6.83
N VAL A 129 4.02 13.17 -6.06
CA VAL A 129 3.20 14.27 -5.54
C VAL A 129 2.65 15.14 -6.68
N ASP A 130 3.46 15.46 -7.69
CA ASP A 130 3.03 16.19 -8.89
C ASP A 130 1.85 15.52 -9.59
N ARG A 131 1.95 14.20 -9.78
CA ARG A 131 0.96 13.42 -10.51
C ARG A 131 -0.34 13.27 -9.75
N ILE A 132 -0.28 13.18 -8.41
CA ILE A 132 -1.49 13.22 -7.56
C ILE A 132 -2.09 14.62 -7.55
N HIS A 133 -1.26 15.66 -7.54
CA HIS A 133 -1.72 17.04 -7.59
C HIS A 133 -2.51 17.35 -8.87
N ASP A 134 -2.10 16.82 -10.04
CA ASP A 134 -2.87 16.95 -11.29
C ASP A 134 -4.31 16.42 -11.14
N TRP A 135 -4.49 15.31 -10.42
CA TRP A 135 -5.81 14.74 -10.14
C TRP A 135 -6.61 15.56 -9.13
N ALA A 136 -5.94 16.07 -8.08
CA ALA A 136 -6.57 16.95 -7.10
C ALA A 136 -7.03 18.28 -7.72
N ALA A 137 -6.19 18.90 -8.56
CA ALA A 137 -6.48 20.15 -9.25
C ALA A 137 -7.65 20.03 -10.24
N ALA A 138 -7.85 18.84 -10.81
CA ALA A 138 -9.00 18.53 -11.67
C ALA A 138 -10.28 18.14 -10.90
N ASP A 139 -10.24 18.11 -9.55
CA ASP A 139 -11.29 17.55 -8.69
C ASP A 139 -11.74 16.15 -9.18
N ALA A 140 -10.74 15.29 -9.43
CA ALA A 140 -11.01 13.93 -9.91
C ALA A 140 -11.93 13.18 -8.95
N LEU A 141 -12.77 12.28 -9.47
CA LEU A 141 -13.76 11.51 -8.69
C LEU A 141 -14.82 12.40 -7.98
N ALA A 142 -15.00 13.65 -8.42
CA ALA A 142 -16.06 14.52 -7.93
C ALA A 142 -17.46 14.07 -8.36
N ASP A 143 -17.56 13.57 -9.58
CA ASP A 143 -18.84 13.31 -10.23
C ASP A 143 -19.13 11.80 -10.36
N ILE A 144 -19.53 11.19 -9.25
CA ILE A 144 -19.81 9.75 -9.17
C ILE A 144 -21.29 9.48 -9.42
N LYS A 145 -21.61 9.02 -10.64
CA LYS A 145 -22.96 8.98 -11.20
C LYS A 145 -23.81 7.78 -10.81
N THR A 146 -23.18 6.64 -10.50
CA THR A 146 -23.91 5.38 -10.28
C THR A 146 -23.61 4.77 -8.92
N GLN A 147 -24.54 3.98 -8.39
CA GLN A 147 -24.33 3.21 -7.16
C GLN A 147 -23.13 2.26 -7.28
N GLY A 148 -22.94 1.63 -8.46
CA GLY A 148 -21.78 0.78 -8.72
C GLY A 148 -20.46 1.53 -8.54
N ALA A 149 -20.41 2.78 -9.03
CA ALA A 149 -19.23 3.63 -8.90
C ALA A 149 -19.01 4.05 -7.44
N GLN A 150 -20.06 4.49 -6.74
CA GLN A 150 -20.02 4.83 -5.30
C GLN A 150 -19.47 3.67 -4.45
N LEU A 151 -19.84 2.43 -4.79
CA LEU A 151 -19.35 1.23 -4.09
C LEU A 151 -17.89 0.88 -4.44
N SER A 152 -17.41 1.25 -5.63
CA SER A 152 -16.12 0.81 -6.16
C SER A 152 -14.98 1.79 -5.89
N VAL A 153 -15.28 3.08 -5.82
CA VAL A 153 -14.34 4.18 -5.62
C VAL A 153 -13.53 4.10 -4.31
N PRO A 154 -14.08 3.70 -3.14
CA PRO A 154 -13.31 3.73 -1.90
C PRO A 154 -12.04 2.87 -1.95
N SER A 155 -12.09 1.69 -2.57
CA SER A 155 -10.88 0.85 -2.74
C SER A 155 -9.77 1.53 -3.55
N ARG A 156 -10.11 2.50 -4.40
CA ARG A 156 -9.15 3.31 -5.17
C ARG A 156 -8.68 4.53 -4.39
N ILE A 157 -9.57 5.17 -3.62
CA ILE A 157 -9.15 6.20 -2.65
C ILE A 157 -8.11 5.63 -1.69
N ALA A 158 -8.30 4.39 -1.21
CA ALA A 158 -7.29 3.69 -0.42
C ALA A 158 -5.94 3.60 -1.15
N GLY A 159 -5.92 3.11 -2.40
CA GLY A 159 -4.68 3.02 -3.19
C GLY A 159 -3.98 4.37 -3.39
N LEU A 160 -4.75 5.43 -3.71
CA LEU A 160 -4.24 6.80 -3.85
C LEU A 160 -3.62 7.31 -2.54
N ALA A 161 -4.35 7.19 -1.43
CA ALA A 161 -3.91 7.65 -0.12
C ALA A 161 -2.71 6.86 0.40
N MET A 162 -2.68 5.54 0.17
CA MET A 162 -1.55 4.67 0.52
C MET A 162 -0.29 5.00 -0.28
N ALA A 163 -0.41 5.33 -1.57
CA ALA A 163 0.73 5.76 -2.38
C ALA A 163 1.26 7.14 -1.92
N TYR A 164 0.35 8.09 -1.69
CA TYR A 164 0.69 9.43 -1.21
C TYR A 164 1.41 9.39 0.14
N ALA A 165 0.92 8.59 1.08
CA ALA A 165 1.48 8.49 2.42
C ALA A 165 2.96 8.09 2.45
N GLN A 166 3.40 7.27 1.49
CA GLN A 166 4.79 6.83 1.37
C GLN A 166 5.74 7.97 0.99
N VAL A 167 5.28 8.89 0.15
CA VAL A 167 6.13 9.96 -0.42
C VAL A 167 5.92 11.31 0.25
N ARG A 168 4.83 11.50 1.01
CA ARG A 168 4.49 12.78 1.66
C ARG A 168 5.63 13.35 2.51
N GLY A 169 6.29 12.50 3.30
CA GLY A 169 7.43 12.91 4.13
C GLY A 169 8.74 13.12 3.35
N LEU A 170 8.84 12.55 2.15
CA LEU A 170 10.02 12.62 1.29
C LEU A 170 9.99 13.87 0.38
N ALA A 171 8.80 14.30 -0.02
CA ALA A 171 8.58 15.57 -0.72
C ALA A 171 8.47 16.74 0.29
N ILE A 172 9.61 17.09 0.90
CA ILE A 172 9.67 18.05 2.02
C ILE A 172 9.21 19.45 1.57
N GLN A 173 8.31 20.07 2.34
CA GLN A 173 7.81 21.44 2.15
C GLN A 173 7.10 21.68 0.80
N ASP A 174 6.52 20.63 0.24
CA ASP A 174 5.84 20.71 -1.04
C ASP A 174 4.50 21.46 -0.95
N THR A 175 4.41 22.59 -1.66
CA THR A 175 3.23 23.48 -1.68
C THR A 175 1.96 22.85 -2.27
N ARG A 176 2.07 21.70 -2.95
CA ARG A 176 0.93 20.96 -3.54
C ARG A 176 0.18 20.10 -2.52
N GLN A 177 0.82 19.74 -1.40
CA GLN A 177 0.26 18.82 -0.40
C GLN A 177 -1.11 19.25 0.14
N PRO A 178 -1.35 20.52 0.54
CA PRO A 178 -2.67 20.92 1.05
C PRO A 178 -3.82 20.68 0.06
N ALA A 179 -3.59 20.86 -1.24
CA ALA A 179 -4.60 20.62 -2.27
C ALA A 179 -4.92 19.13 -2.44
N ILE A 180 -3.89 18.28 -2.44
CA ILE A 180 -4.04 16.82 -2.49
C ILE A 180 -4.82 16.30 -1.28
N GLU A 181 -4.42 16.75 -0.10
CA GLU A 181 -5.00 16.36 1.17
C GLU A 181 -6.47 16.79 1.30
N ALA A 182 -6.80 18.03 0.91
CA ALA A 182 -8.17 18.52 0.87
C ALA A 182 -9.03 17.73 -0.12
N TRP A 183 -8.48 17.40 -1.29
CA TRP A 183 -9.15 16.58 -2.30
C TRP A 183 -9.46 15.16 -1.77
N LEU A 184 -8.45 14.45 -1.24
CA LEU A 184 -8.65 13.11 -0.65
C LEU A 184 -9.68 13.13 0.48
N THR A 185 -9.63 14.16 1.33
CA THR A 185 -10.60 14.36 2.41
C THR A 185 -12.02 14.51 1.87
N ALA A 186 -12.23 15.36 0.86
CA ALA A 186 -13.53 15.57 0.25
C ALA A 186 -14.08 14.29 -0.42
N ARG A 187 -13.24 13.54 -1.14
CA ARG A 187 -13.62 12.25 -1.75
C ARG A 187 -14.01 11.22 -0.69
N MET A 188 -13.29 11.18 0.43
CA MET A 188 -13.58 10.26 1.52
C MET A 188 -14.85 10.65 2.27
N GLN A 189 -15.06 11.94 2.59
CA GLN A 189 -16.29 12.42 3.22
C GLN A 189 -17.54 12.10 2.39
N SER A 190 -17.47 12.29 1.06
CA SER A 190 -18.56 11.87 0.16
C SER A 190 -18.82 10.36 0.23
N SER A 191 -17.76 9.55 0.28
CA SER A 191 -17.88 8.10 0.39
C SER A 191 -18.48 7.67 1.73
N MET A 192 -18.07 8.29 2.85
CA MET A 192 -18.64 8.04 4.19
C MET A 192 -20.14 8.33 4.20
N ALA A 193 -20.54 9.50 3.68
CA ALA A 193 -21.94 9.89 3.58
C ALA A 193 -22.77 8.89 2.75
N PHE A 194 -22.23 8.39 1.64
CA PHE A 194 -22.88 7.34 0.86
C PHE A 194 -23.06 6.05 1.67
N PHE A 195 -22.01 5.55 2.32
CA PHE A 195 -22.08 4.31 3.10
C PHE A 195 -23.01 4.40 4.31
N ASP A 196 -23.18 5.58 4.91
CA ASP A 196 -24.06 5.76 6.06
C ASP A 196 -25.52 6.01 5.68
N ASN A 197 -25.78 6.56 4.50
CA ASN A 197 -27.13 7.03 4.14
C ASN A 197 -27.75 6.31 2.94
N ALA A 198 -26.95 5.84 1.98
CA ALA A 198 -27.45 5.42 0.67
C ALA A 198 -26.97 4.05 0.20
N ALA A 199 -25.89 3.49 0.77
CA ALA A 199 -25.40 2.19 0.35
C ALA A 199 -26.43 1.07 0.62
N PRO A 200 -26.54 0.06 -0.26
CA PRO A 200 -27.43 -1.08 -0.06
C PRO A 200 -27.15 -1.81 1.27
N PRO A 201 -28.17 -2.38 1.94
CA PRO A 201 -28.03 -2.96 3.28
C PRO A 201 -26.84 -3.93 3.45
N LYS A 202 -26.64 -4.85 2.50
CA LYS A 202 -25.49 -5.79 2.53
C LYS A 202 -24.16 -5.09 2.28
N SER A 203 -24.12 -4.16 1.33
CA SER A 203 -22.92 -3.38 1.00
C SER A 203 -22.45 -2.51 2.17
N ARG A 204 -23.36 -2.10 3.06
CA ARG A 204 -23.03 -1.39 4.30
C ARG A 204 -22.23 -2.23 5.29
N GLN A 205 -22.25 -3.56 5.18
CA GLN A 205 -21.70 -4.50 6.17
C GLN A 205 -20.90 -5.65 5.53
N ASN A 206 -20.36 -5.44 4.34
CA ASN A 206 -19.54 -6.43 3.63
C ASN A 206 -18.18 -5.82 3.25
N ASN A 207 -17.41 -6.53 2.43
CA ASN A 207 -16.10 -6.13 1.92
C ASN A 207 -16.06 -4.70 1.38
N LEU A 208 -17.15 -4.18 0.80
CA LEU A 208 -17.19 -2.82 0.26
C LEU A 208 -17.10 -1.77 1.39
N ARG A 209 -17.76 -2.01 2.53
CA ARG A 209 -17.60 -1.18 3.74
C ARG A 209 -16.20 -1.31 4.32
N ALA A 210 -15.62 -2.51 4.30
CA ALA A 210 -14.25 -2.72 4.76
C ALA A 210 -13.23 -1.93 3.91
N TRP A 211 -13.35 -1.96 2.58
CA TRP A 211 -12.51 -1.15 1.70
C TRP A 211 -12.70 0.37 1.91
N ALA A 212 -13.93 0.81 2.18
CA ALA A 212 -14.19 2.19 2.57
C ALA A 212 -13.54 2.54 3.92
N ALA A 213 -13.51 1.60 4.86
CA ALA A 213 -12.83 1.79 6.14
C ALA A 213 -11.31 1.93 5.96
N LEU A 214 -10.67 1.13 5.10
CA LEU A 214 -9.25 1.30 4.79
C LEU A 214 -8.95 2.68 4.20
N ALA A 215 -9.76 3.14 3.25
CA ALA A 215 -9.62 4.47 2.68
C ALA A 215 -9.74 5.57 3.75
N ALA A 216 -10.77 5.48 4.61
CA ALA A 216 -10.98 6.41 5.71
C ALA A 216 -9.85 6.38 6.75
N ALA A 217 -9.33 5.21 7.07
CA ALA A 217 -8.20 5.07 7.99
C ALA A 217 -6.98 5.84 7.45
N GLN A 218 -6.60 5.58 6.20
CA GLN A 218 -5.41 6.20 5.63
C GLN A 218 -5.57 7.71 5.42
N VAL A 219 -6.71 8.17 4.89
CA VAL A 219 -6.99 9.60 4.72
C VAL A 219 -7.08 10.31 6.06
N GLY A 220 -7.75 9.70 7.05
CA GLY A 220 -7.85 10.26 8.40
C GLY A 220 -6.49 10.41 9.08
N LEU A 221 -5.59 9.43 8.94
CA LEU A 221 -4.24 9.49 9.49
C LEU A 221 -3.39 10.60 8.83
N LEU A 222 -3.51 10.78 7.51
CA LEU A 222 -2.79 11.86 6.79
C LEU A 222 -3.16 13.24 7.31
N GLN A 223 -4.43 13.43 7.70
CA GLN A 223 -4.96 14.71 8.16
C GLN A 223 -5.01 14.88 9.68
N ASN A 224 -4.65 13.86 10.45
CA ASN A 224 -4.97 13.77 11.88
C ASN A 224 -6.47 13.97 12.18
N ASP A 225 -7.35 13.51 11.29
CA ASP A 225 -8.81 13.59 11.44
C ASP A 225 -9.33 12.42 12.28
N THR A 226 -9.49 12.66 13.59
CA THR A 226 -9.98 11.65 14.55
C THR A 226 -11.39 11.17 14.25
N ALA A 227 -12.26 12.01 13.68
CA ALA A 227 -13.62 11.60 13.35
C ALA A 227 -13.60 10.59 12.20
N MET A 228 -12.76 10.82 11.19
CA MET A 228 -12.58 9.91 10.07
C MET A 228 -11.91 8.59 10.49
N THR A 229 -10.87 8.62 11.34
CA THR A 229 -10.26 7.38 11.85
C THR A 229 -11.20 6.59 12.75
N THR A 230 -12.04 7.27 13.55
CA THR A 230 -13.08 6.63 14.35
C THR A 230 -14.14 5.97 13.47
N TRP A 231 -14.60 6.67 12.42
CA TRP A 231 -15.53 6.09 11.45
C TRP A 231 -14.93 4.85 10.75
N ALA A 232 -13.63 4.86 10.45
CA ALA A 232 -12.94 3.70 9.92
C ALA A 232 -12.95 2.53 10.90
N ALA A 233 -12.58 2.76 12.16
CA ALA A 233 -12.59 1.74 13.21
C ALA A 233 -14.00 1.14 13.43
N ASP A 234 -15.03 1.98 13.48
CA ASP A 234 -16.41 1.54 13.63
C ASP A 234 -16.90 0.75 12.40
N SER A 235 -16.47 1.14 11.21
CA SER A 235 -16.77 0.42 9.97
C SER A 235 -16.11 -0.97 9.93
N ILE A 236 -14.90 -1.11 10.45
CA ILE A 236 -14.22 -2.41 10.61
C ILE A 236 -15.01 -3.28 11.59
N LYS A 237 -15.39 -2.74 12.76
CA LYS A 237 -16.22 -3.46 13.75
C LYS A 237 -17.56 -3.88 13.15
N LEU A 238 -18.23 -3.00 12.40
CA LEU A 238 -19.51 -3.28 11.76
C LEU A 238 -19.46 -4.51 10.85
N VAL A 239 -18.32 -4.76 10.18
CA VAL A 239 -18.12 -5.96 9.37
C VAL A 239 -17.70 -7.15 10.25
N LEU A 240 -16.66 -6.99 11.08
CA LEU A 240 -16.08 -8.07 11.87
C LEU A 240 -17.06 -8.69 12.88
N CYS A 241 -17.88 -7.87 13.53
CA CYS A 241 -18.83 -8.33 14.53
C CYS A 241 -19.99 -9.14 13.94
N THR A 242 -20.07 -9.25 12.60
CA THR A 242 -20.99 -10.19 11.92
C THR A 242 -20.40 -11.58 11.75
N ALA A 243 -19.09 -11.75 11.94
CA ALA A 243 -18.41 -13.02 11.72
C ALA A 243 -18.99 -14.11 12.62
N THR A 244 -19.10 -15.34 12.09
CA THR A 244 -19.50 -16.49 12.90
C THR A 244 -18.44 -16.81 13.97
N SER A 245 -18.75 -17.75 14.87
CA SER A 245 -17.79 -18.30 15.82
C SER A 245 -16.55 -18.86 15.13
N GLU A 246 -16.71 -19.42 13.93
CA GLU A 246 -15.63 -20.01 13.14
C GLU A 246 -14.85 -18.97 12.34
N GLY A 247 -15.38 -17.75 12.15
CA GLY A 247 -14.73 -16.68 11.37
C GLY A 247 -15.26 -16.48 9.95
N ALA A 248 -16.32 -17.17 9.55
CA ALA A 248 -16.96 -16.93 8.25
C ALA A 248 -17.73 -15.60 8.27
N LEU A 249 -17.57 -14.76 7.24
CA LEU A 249 -18.33 -13.50 7.12
C LEU A 249 -19.67 -13.75 6.41
N PRO A 250 -20.84 -13.59 7.06
CA PRO A 250 -22.12 -14.02 6.50
C PRO A 250 -22.49 -13.34 5.18
N ASN A 251 -22.17 -12.05 5.01
CA ASN A 251 -22.44 -11.33 3.77
C ASN A 251 -21.55 -11.78 2.60
N GLU A 252 -20.36 -12.33 2.90
CA GLU A 252 -19.49 -12.93 1.88
C GLU A 252 -19.93 -14.37 1.58
N MET A 253 -20.30 -15.14 2.60
CA MET A 253 -20.88 -16.48 2.43
C MET A 253 -22.16 -16.46 1.58
N TRP A 254 -22.95 -15.39 1.69
CA TRP A 254 -24.13 -15.18 0.85
C TRP A 254 -23.82 -15.21 -0.65
N ARG A 255 -22.57 -14.97 -1.08
CA ARG A 255 -22.13 -14.96 -2.49
C ARG A 255 -22.04 -16.35 -3.12
N GLY A 256 -22.43 -17.41 -2.41
CA GLY A 256 -22.56 -18.76 -2.96
C GLY A 256 -21.24 -19.28 -3.51
N LYS A 257 -21.16 -19.52 -4.82
CA LYS A 257 -19.94 -20.03 -5.49
C LYS A 257 -18.75 -19.06 -5.44
N LEU A 258 -18.98 -17.77 -5.18
CA LEU A 258 -17.91 -16.76 -5.02
C LEU A 258 -17.60 -16.44 -3.55
N ALA A 259 -18.15 -17.19 -2.59
CA ALA A 259 -18.03 -16.86 -1.18
C ALA A 259 -16.58 -16.81 -0.69
N LEU A 260 -15.75 -17.79 -1.07
CA LEU A 260 -14.34 -17.80 -0.67
C LEU A 260 -13.57 -16.62 -1.29
N HIS A 261 -13.81 -16.31 -2.57
CA HIS A 261 -13.24 -15.12 -3.20
C HIS A 261 -13.56 -13.83 -2.40
N TYR A 262 -14.82 -13.66 -2.00
CA TYR A 262 -15.24 -12.47 -1.25
C TYR A 262 -14.78 -12.45 0.20
N GLN A 263 -14.64 -13.61 0.84
CA GLN A 263 -14.02 -13.74 2.15
C GLN A 263 -12.58 -13.21 2.09
N ILE A 264 -11.77 -13.70 1.15
CA ILE A 264 -10.38 -13.24 0.96
C ILE A 264 -10.35 -11.74 0.64
N HIS A 265 -11.26 -11.28 -0.22
CA HIS A 265 -11.36 -9.87 -0.59
C HIS A 265 -11.72 -8.94 0.58
N ALA A 266 -12.49 -9.43 1.56
CA ALA A 266 -12.85 -8.69 2.76
C ALA A 266 -11.68 -8.61 3.76
N VAL A 267 -10.89 -9.68 3.90
CA VAL A 267 -9.79 -9.75 4.87
C VAL A 267 -8.75 -8.67 4.62
N ALA A 268 -8.41 -8.43 3.35
CA ALA A 268 -7.37 -7.47 2.96
C ALA A 268 -7.52 -6.08 3.62
N PRO A 269 -8.62 -5.35 3.40
CA PRO A 269 -8.80 -4.04 4.02
C PRO A 269 -9.04 -4.12 5.54
N LEU A 270 -9.65 -5.20 6.05
CA LEU A 270 -9.89 -5.35 7.50
C LEU A 270 -8.57 -5.43 8.28
N VAL A 271 -7.62 -6.23 7.80
CA VAL A 271 -6.31 -6.40 8.43
C VAL A 271 -5.48 -5.13 8.30
N VAL A 272 -5.35 -4.59 7.08
CA VAL A 272 -4.48 -3.42 6.85
C VAL A 272 -4.99 -2.19 7.57
N ALA A 273 -6.31 -1.94 7.56
CA ALA A 273 -6.87 -0.82 8.29
C ALA A 273 -6.71 -0.99 9.81
N THR A 274 -6.82 -2.23 10.33
CA THR A 274 -6.56 -2.50 11.76
C THR A 274 -5.11 -2.24 12.14
N ALA A 275 -4.15 -2.61 11.29
CA ALA A 275 -2.72 -2.31 11.50
C ALA A 275 -2.47 -0.79 11.53
N LEU A 276 -2.98 -0.06 10.53
CA LEU A 276 -2.84 1.40 10.45
C LEU A 276 -3.43 2.12 11.66
N LEU A 277 -4.56 1.62 12.18
CA LEU A 277 -5.27 2.25 13.29
C LEU A 277 -4.76 1.83 14.67
N GLN A 278 -3.79 0.91 14.79
CA GLN A 278 -3.25 0.49 16.10
C GLN A 278 -2.84 1.66 17.02
N PRO A 279 -2.16 2.72 16.55
CA PRO A 279 -1.74 3.81 17.42
C PRO A 279 -2.88 4.63 18.02
N THR A 280 -4.05 4.66 17.36
CA THR A 280 -5.21 5.49 17.76
C THR A 280 -6.40 4.68 18.26
N HIS A 281 -6.49 3.40 17.88
CA HIS A 281 -7.56 2.48 18.24
C HIS A 281 -7.01 1.07 18.58
N PRO A 282 -6.18 0.94 19.63
CA PRO A 282 -5.52 -0.34 19.97
C PRO A 282 -6.51 -1.47 20.30
N ASP A 283 -7.68 -1.14 20.84
CA ASP A 283 -8.71 -2.13 21.21
C ASP A 283 -9.40 -2.79 20.01
N LEU A 284 -9.12 -2.33 18.78
CA LEU A 284 -9.77 -2.85 17.57
C LEU A 284 -9.48 -4.33 17.36
N VAL A 285 -8.28 -4.82 17.72
CA VAL A 285 -7.91 -6.24 17.59
C VAL A 285 -8.74 -7.13 18.51
N ALA A 286 -9.02 -6.67 19.73
CA ALA A 286 -9.79 -7.43 20.73
C ALA A 286 -11.30 -7.38 20.48
N SER A 287 -11.78 -6.55 19.55
CA SER A 287 -13.20 -6.32 19.33
C SER A 287 -13.94 -7.59 18.89
N CYS A 288 -15.13 -7.80 19.46
CA CYS A 288 -16.03 -8.92 19.14
C CYS A 288 -15.37 -10.29 19.29
N ASP A 289 -14.75 -10.51 20.46
CA ASP A 289 -14.01 -11.72 20.84
C ASP A 289 -12.85 -12.03 19.88
N SER A 290 -12.10 -11.00 19.51
CA SER A 290 -11.01 -11.07 18.51
C SER A 290 -11.48 -11.58 17.14
N ALA A 291 -12.62 -11.05 16.67
CA ALA A 291 -13.25 -11.48 15.42
C ALA A 291 -12.30 -11.42 14.21
N LEU A 292 -11.41 -10.41 14.14
CA LEU A 292 -10.43 -10.31 13.06
C LEU A 292 -9.54 -11.56 12.96
N LEU A 293 -9.03 -12.04 14.08
CA LEU A 293 -8.18 -13.23 14.09
C LEU A 293 -8.98 -14.46 13.69
N ARG A 294 -10.19 -14.65 14.20
CA ARG A 294 -11.06 -15.78 13.78
C ARG A 294 -11.31 -15.75 12.27
N VAL A 295 -11.59 -14.58 11.70
CA VAL A 295 -11.79 -14.37 10.26
C VAL A 295 -10.54 -14.72 9.45
N VAL A 296 -9.35 -14.31 9.92
CA VAL A 296 -8.06 -14.68 9.29
C VAL A 296 -7.85 -16.20 9.34
N HIS A 297 -7.94 -16.79 10.52
CA HIS A 297 -7.82 -18.24 10.76
C HIS A 297 -8.73 -19.05 9.81
N PHE A 298 -10.00 -18.66 9.73
CA PHE A 298 -10.97 -19.28 8.82
C PHE A 298 -10.53 -19.16 7.36
N THR A 299 -10.10 -17.97 6.96
CA THR A 299 -9.76 -17.68 5.56
C THR A 299 -8.54 -18.48 5.12
N LEU A 300 -7.49 -18.56 5.93
CA LEU A 300 -6.28 -19.33 5.59
C LEU A 300 -6.59 -20.82 5.44
N LYS A 301 -7.38 -21.39 6.36
CA LYS A 301 -7.85 -22.78 6.26
C LYS A 301 -8.72 -23.01 5.02
N ALA A 302 -9.64 -22.09 4.73
CA ALA A 302 -10.54 -22.21 3.59
C ALA A 302 -9.84 -22.05 2.24
N VAL A 303 -8.74 -21.31 2.17
CA VAL A 303 -7.90 -21.20 0.95
C VAL A 303 -7.20 -22.52 0.65
N GLU A 304 -6.77 -23.26 1.67
CA GLU A 304 -6.16 -24.58 1.52
C GLU A 304 -7.21 -25.68 1.27
N ASP A 305 -8.38 -25.58 1.92
CA ASP A 305 -9.51 -26.48 1.75
C ASP A 305 -10.83 -25.72 1.51
N PRO A 306 -11.17 -25.43 0.24
CA PRO A 306 -12.41 -24.72 -0.12
C PRO A 306 -13.68 -25.44 0.34
N LYS A 307 -13.63 -26.74 0.65
CA LYS A 307 -14.79 -27.51 1.13
C LYS A 307 -15.38 -26.96 2.42
N LEU A 308 -14.58 -26.27 3.23
CA LEU A 308 -15.07 -25.57 4.41
C LEU A 308 -16.15 -24.54 4.05
N VAL A 309 -15.95 -23.80 2.96
CA VAL A 309 -16.93 -22.82 2.46
C VAL A 309 -18.05 -23.50 1.67
N GLU A 310 -17.77 -24.57 0.93
CA GLU A 310 -18.81 -25.35 0.23
C GLU A 310 -19.83 -25.95 1.23
N ALA A 311 -19.35 -26.41 2.39
CA ALA A 311 -20.19 -26.93 3.45
C ALA A 311 -21.15 -25.87 4.01
N LEU A 312 -20.74 -24.60 4.07
CA LEU A 312 -21.57 -23.48 4.52
C LEU A 312 -22.55 -23.02 3.43
N THR A 313 -22.06 -22.85 2.21
CA THR A 313 -22.82 -22.24 1.10
C THR A 313 -23.67 -23.24 0.32
N LYS A 314 -23.40 -24.54 0.47
CA LYS A 314 -23.97 -25.62 -0.34
C LYS A 314 -23.72 -25.44 -1.85
N LYS A 315 -22.61 -24.78 -2.20
CA LYS A 315 -22.19 -24.51 -3.58
C LYS A 315 -20.69 -24.79 -3.73
N PRO A 316 -20.28 -25.50 -4.79
CA PRO A 316 -18.87 -25.55 -5.17
C PRO A 316 -18.29 -24.15 -5.32
N GLN A 317 -17.07 -23.92 -4.84
CA GLN A 317 -16.42 -22.62 -4.94
C GLN A 317 -15.72 -22.46 -6.30
N GLU A 318 -15.84 -21.27 -6.91
CA GLU A 318 -14.99 -20.84 -8.03
C GLU A 318 -13.62 -20.39 -7.47
N PHE A 319 -12.94 -21.33 -6.84
CA PHE A 319 -11.63 -21.14 -6.24
C PHE A 319 -10.87 -22.45 -6.32
N ASP A 320 -9.83 -22.48 -7.14
CA ASP A 320 -8.89 -23.60 -7.20
C ASP A 320 -7.59 -23.18 -6.50
N PRO A 321 -7.23 -23.81 -5.36
CA PRO A 321 -6.03 -23.46 -4.62
C PRO A 321 -4.76 -23.52 -5.48
N ALA A 322 -4.66 -24.44 -6.43
CA ALA A 322 -3.46 -24.61 -7.26
C ALA A 322 -3.19 -23.42 -8.20
N THR A 323 -4.23 -22.67 -8.56
CA THR A 323 -4.16 -21.50 -9.43
C THR A 323 -4.27 -20.19 -8.66
N GLU A 324 -5.22 -20.09 -7.73
CA GLU A 324 -5.46 -18.85 -6.97
C GLU A 324 -4.33 -18.56 -5.96
N MET A 325 -3.67 -19.57 -5.38
CA MET A 325 -2.51 -19.33 -4.51
C MET A 325 -1.29 -18.77 -5.27
N LYS A 326 -1.27 -18.79 -6.60
CA LYS A 326 -0.22 -18.10 -7.38
C LYS A 326 -0.46 -16.58 -7.44
N ARG A 327 -1.67 -16.13 -7.10
CA ARG A 327 -2.07 -14.72 -7.11
C ARG A 327 -1.74 -14.06 -5.77
N ALA A 328 -0.44 -13.97 -5.46
CA ALA A 328 0.07 -13.52 -4.17
C ALA A 328 -0.51 -12.18 -3.67
N PHE A 329 -0.93 -11.28 -4.58
CA PHE A 329 -1.55 -10.00 -4.23
C PHE A 329 -2.83 -10.13 -3.38
N GLN A 330 -3.53 -11.27 -3.44
CA GLN A 330 -4.70 -11.55 -2.62
C GLN A 330 -4.36 -11.73 -1.14
N PHE A 331 -3.09 -12.02 -0.84
CA PHE A 331 -2.56 -12.33 0.49
C PHE A 331 -1.60 -11.26 1.02
N ALA A 332 -1.45 -10.15 0.30
CA ALA A 332 -0.51 -9.07 0.67
C ALA A 332 -0.72 -8.55 2.10
N TRP A 333 -1.95 -8.58 2.61
CA TRP A 333 -2.31 -8.19 3.97
C TRP A 333 -1.63 -9.00 5.08
N LEU A 334 -1.05 -10.17 4.79
CA LEU A 334 -0.34 -10.99 5.78
C LEU A 334 0.83 -10.24 6.43
N ALA A 335 1.51 -9.36 5.69
CA ALA A 335 2.56 -8.53 6.25
C ALA A 335 2.02 -7.61 7.36
N ALA A 336 0.95 -6.86 7.05
CA ALA A 336 0.31 -5.99 8.03
C ALA A 336 -0.19 -6.76 9.27
N LEU A 337 -0.74 -7.98 9.08
CA LEU A 337 -1.18 -8.83 10.18
C LEU A 337 -0.06 -9.13 11.18
N GLN A 338 1.15 -9.42 10.69
CA GLN A 338 2.29 -9.80 11.53
C GLN A 338 2.83 -8.66 12.41
N THR A 339 2.38 -7.42 12.19
CA THR A 339 2.71 -6.27 13.04
C THR A 339 1.97 -6.30 14.38
N PHE A 340 0.79 -6.92 14.46
CA PHE A 340 -0.02 -6.97 15.68
C PHE A 340 -0.44 -8.39 16.09
N ALA A 341 -0.24 -9.40 15.25
CA ALA A 341 -0.53 -10.80 15.56
C ALA A 341 0.61 -11.71 15.09
N THR A 342 1.33 -12.34 16.02
CA THR A 342 2.42 -13.28 15.72
C THR A 342 1.98 -14.69 16.07
N GLU A 343 1.47 -15.42 15.09
CA GLU A 343 1.14 -16.84 15.20
C GLU A 343 1.98 -17.66 14.21
N PRO A 344 2.53 -18.83 14.59
CA PRO A 344 3.37 -19.64 13.70
C PRO A 344 2.69 -20.00 12.38
N GLU A 345 1.38 -20.22 12.39
CA GLU A 345 0.60 -20.52 11.19
C GLU A 345 0.53 -19.35 10.20
N PHE A 346 0.37 -18.11 10.67
CA PHE A 346 0.35 -16.93 9.81
C PHE A 346 1.70 -16.73 9.14
N THR A 347 2.78 -16.92 9.90
CA THR A 347 4.15 -16.84 9.39
C THR A 347 4.45 -17.94 8.38
N ALA A 348 4.06 -19.19 8.67
CA ALA A 348 4.24 -20.31 7.75
C ALA A 348 3.43 -20.13 6.46
N PHE A 349 2.23 -19.55 6.53
CA PHE A 349 1.43 -19.26 5.35
C PHE A 349 2.01 -18.11 4.53
N ALA A 350 2.47 -17.03 5.17
CA ALA A 350 3.11 -15.90 4.49
C ALA A 350 4.39 -16.31 3.76
N ALA A 351 5.17 -17.25 4.32
CA ALA A 351 6.41 -17.76 3.72
C ALA A 351 6.21 -18.50 2.38
N LYS A 352 4.96 -18.78 1.97
CA LYS A 352 4.64 -19.36 0.65
C LYS A 352 4.77 -18.35 -0.50
N PHE A 353 4.87 -17.06 -0.19
CA PHE A 353 4.91 -16.00 -1.19
C PHE A 353 6.24 -15.26 -1.13
N GLU A 354 6.92 -15.17 -2.27
CA GLU A 354 8.16 -14.40 -2.40
C GLU A 354 7.89 -12.90 -2.27
N VAL A 355 6.84 -12.41 -2.93
CA VAL A 355 6.47 -10.99 -2.92
C VAL A 355 5.01 -10.83 -2.55
N LEU A 356 4.79 -10.16 -1.41
CA LEU A 356 3.49 -9.67 -0.97
C LEU A 356 3.31 -8.23 -1.45
N SER A 357 2.54 -8.05 -2.53
CA SER A 357 2.29 -6.71 -3.11
C SER A 357 0.87 -6.56 -3.61
N ASN A 358 0.23 -5.42 -3.30
CA ASN A 358 -1.10 -5.08 -3.78
C ASN A 358 -1.23 -3.56 -3.88
N SER A 359 -1.52 -3.02 -5.06
CA SER A 359 -1.54 -1.57 -5.29
C SER A 359 -2.59 -0.83 -4.45
N LYS A 360 -3.73 -1.46 -4.15
CA LYS A 360 -4.74 -0.85 -3.27
C LYS A 360 -4.37 -0.87 -1.78
N LEU A 361 -3.31 -1.61 -1.43
CA LEU A 361 -2.70 -1.65 -0.10
C LEU A 361 -1.35 -0.91 -0.09
N GLY A 362 -1.02 -0.13 -1.12
CA GLY A 362 0.24 0.63 -1.19
C GLY A 362 1.42 -0.10 -1.84
N GLY A 363 1.21 -1.28 -2.44
CA GLY A 363 2.25 -2.01 -3.17
C GLY A 363 2.99 -3.04 -2.34
N LYS A 364 4.32 -3.11 -2.50
CA LYS A 364 5.21 -4.08 -1.83
C LYS A 364 5.16 -3.86 -0.32
N GLN A 365 4.62 -4.83 0.39
CA GLN A 365 4.24 -4.67 1.80
C GLN A 365 5.44 -4.66 2.75
N SER A 366 6.56 -5.31 2.41
CA SER A 366 7.79 -5.24 3.22
C SER A 366 8.34 -3.82 3.35
N LEU A 367 8.09 -2.95 2.36
CA LEU A 367 8.47 -1.53 2.42
C LEU A 367 7.60 -0.72 3.39
N LEU A 368 6.38 -1.17 3.65
CA LEU A 368 5.41 -0.46 4.50
C LEU A 368 5.43 -0.96 5.94
N TRP A 369 5.85 -2.21 6.14
CA TRP A 369 5.88 -2.89 7.44
C TRP A 369 7.30 -3.44 7.73
N PRO A 370 8.32 -2.57 7.85
CA PRO A 370 9.73 -2.99 7.88
C PRO A 370 10.12 -3.80 9.13
N GLU A 371 9.31 -3.81 10.20
CA GLU A 371 9.54 -4.64 11.38
C GLU A 371 9.50 -6.16 11.08
N LEU A 372 9.02 -6.56 9.89
CA LEU A 372 9.00 -7.94 9.43
C LEU A 372 10.36 -8.43 8.91
N ASP A 373 11.13 -7.56 8.24
CA ASP A 373 12.46 -7.90 7.74
C ASP A 373 13.46 -8.10 8.90
N ALA A 374 13.25 -7.41 10.03
CA ALA A 374 14.02 -7.62 11.25
C ALA A 374 13.76 -9.01 11.87
N LYS A 375 12.51 -9.51 11.83
CA LYS A 375 12.15 -10.85 12.35
C LYS A 375 12.62 -11.98 11.45
N ALA A 376 12.62 -11.80 10.13
CA ALA A 376 13.20 -12.78 9.18
C ALA A 376 14.71 -12.98 9.41
N ASN A 377 15.43 -11.93 9.81
CA ASN A 377 16.84 -11.99 10.18
C ASN A 377 17.08 -12.64 11.56
N ALA A 378 16.11 -12.56 12.48
CA ALA A 378 16.19 -13.18 13.81
C ALA A 378 15.85 -14.69 13.81
N ALA A 379 15.18 -15.20 12.77
CA ALA A 379 14.80 -16.60 12.64
C ALA A 379 15.91 -17.51 12.06
N LYS A 380 17.09 -16.96 11.73
CA LYS A 380 18.27 -17.78 11.38
C LYS A 380 18.82 -18.42 12.66
N PRO A 381 18.97 -19.76 12.74
CA PRO A 381 19.55 -20.40 13.91
C PRO A 381 20.96 -19.85 14.15
N GLN A 382 21.22 -19.33 15.35
CA GLN A 382 22.57 -18.95 15.74
C GLN A 382 23.47 -20.19 15.62
N PRO A 383 24.67 -20.07 15.01
CA PRO A 383 25.62 -21.18 15.01
C PRO A 383 25.94 -21.54 16.47
N THR A 384 25.77 -22.82 16.80
CA THR A 384 26.09 -23.36 18.13
C THR A 384 27.51 -22.97 18.52
N PRO A 385 27.75 -22.53 19.77
CA PRO A 385 29.10 -22.17 20.22
C PRO A 385 29.98 -23.41 20.14
N VAL A 386 30.99 -23.37 19.27
CA VAL A 386 32.08 -24.35 19.32
C VAL A 386 32.83 -24.03 20.62
N THR A 387 32.70 -24.94 21.58
CA THR A 387 33.44 -24.84 22.85
C THR A 387 34.90 -25.22 22.56
N PRO A 388 35.89 -24.50 23.12
CA PRO A 388 37.29 -24.55 22.68
C PRO A 388 37.97 -25.91 22.82
#